data_AF-A0A1G7VV40-F1
#
_entry.id   AF-A0A1G7VV40-F1
#
_cell.length_a   1.000
_cell.length_b   1.000
_cell.length_c   1.000
_cell.angle_alpha   90.00
_cell.angle_beta   90.00
_cell.angle_gamma   90.00
#
_symmetry.space_group_name_H-M   'P 1'
#
loop_
_entity.id
_entity.type
_entity.pdbx_description
1 polymer ?
#
loop_
_entity_poly.entity_id
_entity_poly.type
_entity_poly.pdbx_seq_one_letter_code
_entity_poly.pdbx_strand_id
1 'polypeptide(L)'
;MATVRDVCSSIFQKLVAGTNLELAKYPKVRVYLSREEHNALASQIKILSTYVFNKDICFVLLDYAADAYFLTIGIENEISTTNVVACENVKELSMISISESQISRLQTMTESTLINNIFVDSNVENVEWSTIEPFFPSVMTYKVNNPVGPSLEERNAALKHLVLYALVCSPEILILPFDKQTLQEYDNLLNIGDKNIPEDNLIHSLASNYWRFCYFDIYRCIERLYVLGWVHNFKTNLASSLPIADLHSVLKEKYNIKAGVEIHENTNIEYLFSLLPPSINNILDPVRNGKRQDNYIYHLRNIIVHFQKNEAELESITDTQWNIIIRFLLSAIRYLYPMFGTYINALPDE
;
A
#
# COMPACT_ATOMS: atom_id res chain seq x y z
N MET A 1 6.41 13.89 21.94
CA MET A 1 4.96 13.96 21.61
C MET A 1 4.62 15.42 21.45
N ALA A 2 3.85 15.76 20.41
CA ALA A 2 3.29 17.09 20.26
C ALA A 2 2.43 17.43 21.49
N THR A 3 2.51 18.66 21.99
CA THR A 3 1.56 19.13 23.00
C THR A 3 0.20 19.40 22.37
N VAL A 4 -0.88 19.42 23.15
CA VAL A 4 -2.22 19.79 22.63
C VAL A 4 -2.19 21.15 21.92
N ARG A 5 -1.35 22.08 22.42
CA ARG A 5 -1.12 23.37 21.78
C ARG A 5 -0.49 23.23 20.39
N ASP A 6 0.48 22.33 20.23
CA ASP A 6 1.15 22.09 18.95
C ASP A 6 0.16 21.50 17.95
N VAL A 7 -0.69 20.55 18.38
CA VAL A 7 -1.75 19.95 17.54
C VAL A 7 -2.70 21.02 17.01
N CYS A 8 -3.27 21.83 17.92
CA CYS A 8 -4.15 22.92 17.53
C CYS A 8 -3.45 23.93 16.62
N SER A 9 -2.20 24.29 16.93
CA SER A 9 -1.43 25.25 16.13
C SER A 9 -1.16 24.72 14.73
N SER A 10 -0.80 23.44 14.59
CA SER A 10 -0.59 22.78 13.29
C SER A 10 -1.85 22.80 12.43
N ILE A 11 -3.02 22.52 13.02
CA ILE A 11 -4.32 22.58 12.31
C ILE A 11 -4.53 23.98 11.72
N PHE A 12 -4.38 25.05 12.51
CA PHE A 12 -4.55 26.41 11.99
C PHE A 12 -3.48 26.81 10.97
N GLN A 13 -2.24 26.37 11.14
CA GLN A 13 -1.18 26.57 10.14
C GLN A 13 -1.54 25.93 8.81
N LYS A 14 -2.07 24.70 8.84
CA LYS A 14 -2.55 24.00 7.63
C LYS A 14 -3.78 24.69 7.02
N LEU A 15 -4.67 25.24 7.83
CA LEU A 15 -5.81 26.00 7.34
C LEU A 15 -5.39 27.26 6.59
N VAL A 16 -4.37 28.00 7.05
CA VAL A 16 -3.94 29.24 6.38
C VAL A 16 -2.87 29.01 5.30
N ALA A 17 -2.32 27.81 5.21
CA ALA A 17 -1.30 27.48 4.21
C ALA A 17 -1.80 27.82 2.79
N GLY A 18 -0.99 28.56 2.04
CA GLY A 18 -1.34 29.01 0.69
C GLY A 18 -2.38 30.14 0.61
N THR A 19 -2.67 30.84 1.71
CA THR A 19 -3.54 32.04 1.75
C THR A 19 -2.77 33.29 2.15
N ASN A 20 -3.39 34.47 2.07
CA ASN A 20 -2.84 35.71 2.60
C ASN A 20 -3.16 35.93 4.09
N LEU A 21 -3.77 34.94 4.77
CA LEU A 21 -4.12 35.05 6.18
C LEU A 21 -2.88 34.87 7.06
N GLU A 22 -2.66 35.86 7.93
CA GLU A 22 -1.62 35.82 8.95
C GLU A 22 -2.23 35.40 10.29
N LEU A 23 -1.87 34.21 10.80
CA LEU A 23 -2.34 33.74 12.12
C LEU A 23 -1.99 34.71 13.26
N ALA A 24 -0.93 35.51 13.12
CA ALA A 24 -0.56 36.55 14.08
C ALA A 24 -1.66 37.61 14.30
N LYS A 25 -2.56 37.82 13.33
CA LYS A 25 -3.73 38.71 13.46
C LYS A 25 -4.88 38.09 14.27
N TYR A 26 -4.81 36.79 14.55
CA TYR A 26 -5.82 36.02 15.28
C TYR A 26 -5.19 35.26 16.46
N PRO A 27 -4.49 35.94 17.39
CA PRO A 27 -3.63 35.30 18.39
C PRO A 27 -4.40 34.48 19.44
N LYS A 28 -5.72 34.65 19.51
CA LYS A 28 -6.59 33.95 20.46
C LYS A 28 -7.30 32.74 19.88
N VAL A 29 -7.27 32.56 18.56
CA VAL A 29 -8.01 31.47 17.90
C VAL A 29 -7.45 30.12 18.33
N ARG A 30 -8.33 29.26 18.84
CA ARG A 30 -8.02 27.89 19.23
C ARG A 30 -9.22 26.99 18.97
N VAL A 31 -8.96 25.69 18.83
CA VAL A 31 -10.01 24.69 18.74
C VAL A 31 -10.66 24.56 20.13
N TYR A 32 -11.98 24.54 20.18
CA TYR A 32 -12.71 24.22 21.39
C TYR A 32 -12.51 22.74 21.75
N LEU A 33 -12.01 22.50 22.97
CA LEU A 33 -11.77 21.17 23.50
C LEU A 33 -12.43 21.01 24.86
N SER A 34 -13.18 19.93 25.04
CA SER A 34 -13.62 19.45 26.34
C SER A 34 -12.40 19.01 27.16
N ARG A 35 -12.59 18.85 28.48
CA ARG A 35 -11.52 18.34 29.35
C ARG A 35 -11.10 16.92 28.96
N GLU A 36 -12.04 16.10 28.54
CA GLU A 36 -11.80 14.72 28.12
C GLU A 36 -11.01 14.69 26.81
N GLU A 37 -11.43 15.49 25.83
CA GLU A 37 -10.74 15.62 24.54
C GLU A 37 -9.31 16.15 24.71
N HIS A 38 -9.13 17.15 25.58
CA HIS A 38 -7.80 17.67 25.91
C HIS A 38 -6.91 16.58 26.54
N ASN A 39 -7.44 15.79 27.48
CA ASN A 39 -6.68 14.70 28.11
C ASN A 39 -6.37 13.57 27.12
N ALA A 40 -7.29 13.26 26.21
CA ALA A 40 -7.09 12.28 25.15
C ALA A 40 -5.93 12.68 24.23
N LEU A 41 -5.96 13.90 23.70
CA LEU A 41 -4.89 14.46 22.86
C LEU A 41 -3.55 14.58 23.61
N ALA A 42 -3.57 14.87 24.91
CA ALA A 42 -2.35 15.07 25.68
C ALA A 42 -1.57 13.79 25.97
N SER A 43 -2.25 12.65 26.18
CA SER A 43 -1.58 11.46 26.70
C SER A 43 -2.15 10.11 26.27
N GLN A 44 -3.30 10.07 25.60
CA GLN A 44 -3.98 8.79 25.30
C GLN A 44 -3.81 8.35 23.85
N ILE A 45 -3.40 9.25 22.96
CA ILE A 45 -3.22 8.94 21.54
C ILE A 45 -1.74 8.87 21.19
N LYS A 46 -1.37 7.81 20.47
CA LYS A 46 -0.01 7.62 19.98
C LYS A 46 -0.05 7.14 18.54
N ILE A 47 0.43 7.97 17.62
CA ILE A 47 0.65 7.54 16.23
C ILE A 47 1.73 6.45 16.22
N LEU A 48 1.37 5.31 15.64
CA LEU A 48 2.23 4.15 15.50
C LEU A 48 2.99 4.18 14.18
N SER A 49 2.28 4.49 13.08
CA SER A 49 2.85 4.61 11.75
C SER A 49 1.92 5.41 10.84
N THR A 50 2.48 5.98 9.77
CA THR A 50 1.78 6.79 8.78
C THR A 50 2.25 6.40 7.38
N TYR A 51 1.30 6.28 6.44
CA TYR A 51 1.58 6.03 5.03
C TYR A 51 0.92 7.13 4.19
N VAL A 52 1.74 7.91 3.49
CA VAL A 52 1.26 8.97 2.60
C VAL A 52 1.17 8.41 1.20
N PHE A 53 -0.05 8.28 0.68
CA PHE A 53 -0.28 7.77 -0.68
C PHE A 53 -0.12 8.88 -1.71
N ASN A 54 -0.71 10.04 -1.43
CA ASN A 54 -0.46 11.28 -2.18
C ASN A 54 -0.77 12.49 -1.26
N LYS A 55 -0.81 13.70 -1.83
CA LYS A 55 -1.04 14.94 -1.06
C LYS A 55 -2.42 15.04 -0.40
N ASP A 56 -3.40 14.29 -0.92
CA ASP A 56 -4.80 14.34 -0.51
C ASP A 56 -5.23 13.05 0.23
N ILE A 57 -4.46 11.98 0.10
CA ILE A 57 -4.75 10.65 0.69
C ILE A 57 -3.62 10.20 1.61
N CYS A 58 -3.97 9.92 2.86
CA CYS A 58 -3.05 9.49 3.90
C CYS A 58 -3.71 8.44 4.79
N PHE A 59 -2.89 7.53 5.30
CA PHE A 59 -3.31 6.45 6.18
C PHE A 59 -2.54 6.53 7.48
N VAL A 60 -3.23 6.38 8.60
CA VAL A 60 -2.63 6.50 9.93
C VAL A 60 -3.01 5.28 10.76
N LEU A 61 -2.01 4.64 11.37
CA LEU A 61 -2.21 3.63 12.39
C LEU A 61 -1.83 4.25 13.75
N LEU A 62 -2.70 4.15 14.73
CA LEU A 62 -2.49 4.75 16.06
C LEU A 62 -3.04 3.86 17.18
N ASP A 63 -2.53 4.07 18.39
CA ASP A 63 -3.12 3.56 19.62
C ASP A 63 -3.97 4.65 20.27
N TYR A 64 -5.16 4.27 20.75
CA TYR A 64 -6.03 5.10 21.57
C TYR A 64 -6.78 4.25 22.60
N ALA A 65 -6.73 4.65 23.87
CA ALA A 65 -7.42 3.96 24.97
C ALA A 65 -7.15 2.43 25.03
N ALA A 66 -5.91 2.01 24.75
CA ALA A 66 -5.44 0.62 24.68
C ALA A 66 -5.96 -0.22 23.49
N ASP A 67 -6.67 0.41 22.54
CA ASP A 67 -7.06 -0.20 21.28
C ASP A 67 -6.24 0.41 20.11
N ALA A 68 -6.03 -0.37 19.06
CA ALA A 68 -5.43 0.11 17.81
C ALA A 68 -6.53 0.59 16.84
N TYR A 69 -6.27 1.71 16.18
CA TYR A 69 -7.15 2.31 15.19
C TYR A 69 -6.41 2.57 13.89
N PHE A 70 -7.11 2.32 12.80
CA PHE A 70 -6.70 2.64 11.44
C PHE A 70 -7.59 3.76 10.91
N LEU A 71 -6.98 4.83 10.42
CA LEU A 71 -7.68 5.97 9.86
C LEU A 71 -7.31 6.12 8.39
N THR A 72 -8.33 6.36 7.56
CA THR A 72 -8.14 6.78 6.17
C THR A 72 -8.52 8.24 6.03
N ILE A 73 -7.64 9.04 5.42
CA ILE A 73 -7.87 10.45 5.12
C ILE A 73 -8.00 10.58 3.60
N GLY A 74 -9.08 11.23 3.14
CA GLY A 74 -9.36 11.44 1.72
C GLY A 74 -10.00 10.25 1.00
N ILE A 75 -10.49 9.25 1.75
CA ILE A 75 -11.22 8.10 1.22
C ILE A 75 -12.60 8.06 1.87
N GLU A 76 -13.64 8.07 1.03
CA GLU A 76 -15.04 8.11 1.49
C GLU A 76 -15.70 6.72 1.48
N ASN A 77 -15.11 5.75 0.79
CA ASN A 77 -15.64 4.39 0.80
C ASN A 77 -15.32 3.70 2.13
N GLU A 78 -16.34 3.07 2.70
CA GLU A 78 -16.16 2.22 3.87
C GLU A 78 -15.36 0.97 3.49
N ILE A 79 -14.32 0.68 4.27
CA ILE A 79 -13.52 -0.53 4.10
C ILE A 79 -14.27 -1.71 4.72
N SER A 80 -14.59 -2.70 3.89
CA SER A 80 -15.23 -3.94 4.34
C SER A 80 -14.21 -5.07 4.38
N THR A 81 -13.65 -5.35 5.56
CA THR A 81 -12.74 -6.48 5.80
C THR A 81 -12.89 -7.00 7.22
N THR A 82 -12.47 -8.23 7.48
CA THR A 82 -12.48 -8.83 8.83
C THR A 82 -11.39 -8.25 9.75
N ASN A 83 -10.43 -7.51 9.20
CA ASN A 83 -9.31 -6.94 9.94
C ASN A 83 -9.65 -5.66 10.69
N VAL A 84 -10.70 -4.94 10.26
CA VAL A 84 -11.13 -3.68 10.88
C VAL A 84 -12.64 -3.58 10.96
N VAL A 85 -13.14 -2.74 11.86
CA VAL A 85 -14.57 -2.42 11.96
C VAL A 85 -14.71 -0.90 11.91
N ALA A 86 -15.55 -0.40 11.00
CA ALA A 86 -15.88 1.02 10.95
C ALA A 86 -16.50 1.44 12.29
N CYS A 87 -16.05 2.57 12.81
CA CYS A 87 -16.58 3.15 14.04
C CYS A 87 -16.90 4.63 13.83
N GLU A 88 -17.66 5.20 14.76
CA GLU A 88 -17.91 6.64 14.76
C GLU A 88 -16.59 7.40 14.80
N ASN A 89 -16.50 8.46 14.00
CA ASN A 89 -15.31 9.28 13.96
C ASN A 89 -15.06 9.93 15.32
N VAL A 90 -13.94 9.57 15.91
CA VAL A 90 -13.46 10.16 17.15
C VAL A 90 -12.73 11.45 16.79
N LYS A 91 -13.26 12.59 17.25
CA LYS A 91 -12.76 13.94 16.95
C LYS A 91 -11.25 14.05 17.20
N GLU A 92 -10.78 13.54 18.32
CA GLU A 92 -9.38 13.63 18.75
C GLU A 92 -8.45 12.85 17.80
N LEU A 93 -8.92 11.70 17.27
CA LEU A 93 -8.18 10.91 16.29
C LEU A 93 -8.09 11.62 14.95
N SER A 94 -9.16 12.30 14.54
CA SER A 94 -9.17 13.11 13.32
C SER A 94 -8.24 14.31 13.44
N MET A 95 -8.31 15.02 14.57
CA MET A 95 -7.47 16.18 14.86
C MET A 95 -5.98 15.84 14.85
N ILE A 96 -5.56 14.79 15.57
CA ILE A 96 -4.15 14.41 15.63
C ILE A 96 -3.65 13.90 14.27
N SER A 97 -4.48 13.14 13.55
CA SER A 97 -4.12 12.59 12.24
C SER A 97 -3.94 13.70 11.20
N ILE A 98 -4.83 14.70 11.18
CA ILE A 98 -4.70 15.86 10.30
C ILE A 98 -3.48 16.71 10.69
N SER A 99 -3.28 16.95 11.98
CA SER A 99 -2.17 17.77 12.50
C SER A 99 -0.79 17.19 12.14
N GLU A 100 -0.62 15.89 12.31
CA GLU A 100 0.68 15.21 12.20
C GLU A 100 0.95 14.66 10.79
N SER A 101 -0.08 14.51 9.94
CA SER A 101 0.09 14.08 8.55
C SER A 101 0.53 15.22 7.64
N GLN A 102 0.90 14.90 6.40
CA GLN A 102 1.21 15.89 5.36
C GLN A 102 -0.03 16.44 4.65
N ILE A 103 -1.23 16.09 5.12
CA ILE A 103 -2.50 16.51 4.51
C ILE A 103 -2.65 18.03 4.57
N SER A 104 -3.13 18.57 3.44
CA SER A 104 -3.42 19.99 3.25
C SER A 104 -4.92 20.25 3.26
N ARG A 105 -5.29 21.52 3.41
CA ARG A 105 -6.67 21.98 3.23
C ARG A 105 -7.19 21.62 1.84
N LEU A 106 -8.50 21.32 1.74
CA LEU A 106 -9.18 21.16 0.46
C LEU A 106 -9.04 22.42 -0.39
N GLN A 107 -8.63 22.24 -1.66
CA GLN A 107 -8.42 23.35 -2.61
C GLN A 107 -9.73 24.09 -2.96
N THR A 108 -10.87 23.42 -2.81
CA THR A 108 -12.20 24.01 -3.01
C THR A 108 -12.55 25.07 -1.97
N MET A 109 -11.83 25.11 -0.84
CA MET A 109 -12.07 26.06 0.24
C MET A 109 -11.33 27.37 0.01
N THR A 110 -12.09 28.46 -0.14
CA THR A 110 -11.55 29.80 -0.39
C THR A 110 -11.12 30.50 0.90
N GLU A 111 -10.24 31.50 0.74
CA GLU A 111 -9.86 32.40 1.85
C GLU A 111 -11.08 33.11 2.45
N SER A 112 -12.04 33.53 1.61
CA SER A 112 -13.30 34.14 2.07
C SER A 112 -14.12 33.18 2.93
N THR A 113 -14.13 31.88 2.60
CA THR A 113 -14.81 30.86 3.41
C THR A 113 -14.15 30.74 4.79
N LEU A 114 -12.82 30.78 4.88
CA LEU A 114 -12.10 30.76 6.15
C LEU A 114 -12.37 32.00 7.00
N ILE A 115 -12.38 33.19 6.40
CA ILE A 115 -12.70 34.44 7.10
C ILE A 115 -14.12 34.41 7.65
N ASN A 116 -15.09 33.98 6.84
CA ASN A 116 -16.50 34.02 7.22
C ASN A 116 -16.90 32.97 8.26
N ASN A 117 -16.12 31.90 8.44
CA ASN A 117 -16.46 30.80 9.35
C ASN A 117 -15.52 30.65 10.54
N ILE A 118 -14.22 30.94 10.38
CA ILE A 118 -13.18 30.68 11.39
C ILE A 118 -12.54 31.98 11.87
N PHE A 119 -12.16 32.86 10.94
CA PHE A 119 -11.41 34.09 11.24
C PHE A 119 -12.29 35.34 11.20
N VAL A 120 -13.50 35.24 11.76
CA VAL A 120 -14.53 36.31 11.70
C VAL A 120 -14.11 37.56 12.47
N ASP A 121 -13.43 37.38 13.60
CA ASP A 121 -12.86 38.45 14.44
C ASP A 121 -11.52 37.98 15.03
N SER A 122 -10.58 38.92 15.21
CA SER A 122 -9.37 38.74 16.02
C SER A 122 -9.60 38.30 17.47
N ASN A 123 -10.81 38.49 18.01
CA ASN A 123 -11.21 38.05 19.35
C ASN A 123 -11.89 36.69 19.40
N VAL A 124 -12.07 35.98 18.27
CA VAL A 124 -12.56 34.60 18.30
C VAL A 124 -11.59 33.74 19.09
N GLU A 125 -12.05 33.18 20.21
CA GLU A 125 -11.22 32.31 21.05
C GLU A 125 -11.45 30.84 20.71
N ASN A 126 -12.69 30.36 20.78
CA ASN A 126 -13.00 28.94 20.68
C ASN A 126 -13.79 28.64 19.40
N VAL A 127 -13.20 27.85 18.51
CA VAL A 127 -13.85 27.38 17.27
C VAL A 127 -14.17 25.89 17.41
N GLU A 128 -15.42 25.52 17.17
CA GLU A 128 -15.85 24.12 17.21
C GLU A 128 -15.19 23.30 16.10
N TRP A 129 -14.85 22.04 16.40
CA TRP A 129 -14.22 21.15 15.41
C TRP A 129 -15.10 20.93 14.18
N SER A 130 -16.42 20.84 14.36
CA SER A 130 -17.39 20.72 13.25
C SER A 130 -17.36 21.90 12.28
N THR A 131 -16.81 23.06 12.69
CA THR A 131 -16.60 24.21 11.81
C THR A 131 -15.27 24.10 11.04
N ILE A 132 -14.29 23.38 11.59
CA ILE A 132 -12.94 23.24 11.02
C ILE A 132 -12.84 22.01 10.12
N GLU A 133 -13.42 20.89 10.53
CA GLU A 133 -13.37 19.59 9.87
C GLU A 133 -13.70 19.65 8.36
N PRO A 134 -14.74 20.39 7.90
CA PRO A 134 -15.09 20.46 6.48
C PRO A 134 -14.01 21.08 5.58
N PHE A 135 -12.97 21.69 6.16
CA PHE A 135 -11.87 22.26 5.41
C PHE A 135 -10.78 21.24 5.05
N PHE A 136 -10.82 20.03 5.62
CA PHE A 136 -9.87 18.96 5.36
C PHE A 136 -10.53 17.81 4.60
N PRO A 137 -9.75 16.93 3.94
CA PRO A 137 -10.27 15.68 3.40
C PRO A 137 -10.96 14.86 4.50
N SER A 138 -11.99 14.12 4.11
CA SER A 138 -12.76 13.27 5.03
C SER A 138 -11.85 12.29 5.77
N VAL A 139 -12.13 12.08 7.04
CA VAL A 139 -11.46 11.08 7.86
C VAL A 139 -12.46 9.97 8.13
N MET A 140 -12.11 8.72 7.87
CA MET A 140 -12.86 7.54 8.32
C MET A 140 -12.04 6.81 9.37
N THR A 141 -12.71 6.41 10.45
CA THR A 141 -12.08 5.74 11.58
C THR A 141 -12.50 4.28 11.64
N TYR A 142 -11.52 3.40 11.81
CA TYR A 142 -11.72 1.98 11.95
C TYR A 142 -10.99 1.45 13.18
N LYS A 143 -11.67 0.63 13.98
CA LYS A 143 -11.01 -0.15 15.04
C LYS A 143 -10.34 -1.37 14.43
N VAL A 144 -9.08 -1.61 14.74
CA VAL A 144 -8.34 -2.79 14.27
C VAL A 144 -8.67 -3.99 15.16
N ASN A 145 -9.10 -5.09 14.54
CA ASN A 145 -9.53 -6.29 15.27
C ASN A 145 -8.35 -7.12 15.78
N ASN A 146 -7.22 -7.08 15.07
CA ASN A 146 -6.03 -7.85 15.40
C ASN A 146 -5.01 -6.99 16.15
N PRO A 147 -4.33 -7.54 17.17
CA PRO A 147 -3.30 -6.81 17.88
C PRO A 147 -2.15 -6.43 16.93
N VAL A 148 -1.76 -5.17 16.96
CA VAL A 148 -0.60 -4.68 16.21
C VAL A 148 0.66 -4.97 17.02
N GLY A 149 1.68 -5.52 16.37
CA GLY A 149 2.95 -5.86 17.02
C GLY A 149 3.65 -4.65 17.66
N PRO A 150 4.46 -4.87 18.70
CA PRO A 150 5.11 -3.79 19.44
C PRO A 150 6.27 -3.14 18.67
N SER A 151 6.88 -3.84 17.70
CA SER A 151 8.02 -3.32 16.93
C SER A 151 7.59 -2.37 15.80
N LEU A 152 8.52 -1.52 15.35
CA LEU A 152 8.28 -0.63 14.21
C LEU A 152 8.02 -1.41 12.92
N GLU A 153 8.72 -2.53 12.72
CA GLU A 153 8.59 -3.38 11.54
C GLU A 153 7.19 -4.02 11.47
N GLU A 154 6.72 -4.60 12.57
CA GLU A 154 5.37 -5.19 12.64
C GLU A 154 4.27 -4.15 12.42
N ARG A 155 4.43 -2.93 12.97
CA ARG A 155 3.49 -1.82 12.76
C ARG A 155 3.44 -1.37 11.31
N ASN A 156 4.60 -1.27 10.67
CA ASN A 156 4.69 -0.87 9.27
C ASN A 156 4.11 -1.96 8.36
N ALA A 157 4.34 -3.24 8.64
CA ALA A 157 3.72 -4.34 7.92
C ALA A 157 2.19 -4.32 8.10
N ALA A 158 1.68 -4.18 9.33
CA ALA A 158 0.25 -4.07 9.59
C ALA A 158 -0.38 -2.88 8.86
N LEU A 159 0.28 -1.71 8.87
CA LEU A 159 -0.21 -0.54 8.15
C LEU A 159 -0.24 -0.78 6.64
N LYS A 160 0.81 -1.34 6.04
CA LYS A 160 0.84 -1.65 4.59
C LYS A 160 -0.28 -2.59 4.18
N HIS A 161 -0.52 -3.64 4.97
CA HIS A 161 -1.61 -4.58 4.74
C HIS A 161 -2.97 -3.87 4.73
N LEU A 162 -3.22 -3.00 5.71
CA LEU A 162 -4.45 -2.21 5.81
C LEU A 162 -4.60 -1.17 4.69
N VAL A 163 -3.50 -0.52 4.30
CA VAL A 163 -3.45 0.39 3.14
C VAL A 163 -3.86 -0.37 1.88
N LEU A 164 -3.32 -1.57 1.66
CA LEU A 164 -3.61 -2.37 0.49
C LEU A 164 -5.11 -2.77 0.43
N TYR A 165 -5.73 -3.16 1.56
CA TYR A 165 -7.18 -3.34 1.64
C TYR A 165 -7.95 -2.06 1.28
N ALA A 166 -7.56 -0.93 1.87
CA ALA A 166 -8.24 0.34 1.63
C ALA A 166 -8.24 0.74 0.15
N LEU A 167 -7.10 0.55 -0.54
CA LEU A 167 -6.97 0.81 -1.97
C LEU A 167 -7.84 -0.12 -2.83
N VAL A 168 -7.91 -1.42 -2.47
CA VAL A 168 -8.75 -2.39 -3.18
C VAL A 168 -10.24 -2.09 -3.02
N CYS A 169 -10.67 -1.64 -1.84
CA CYS A 169 -12.05 -1.23 -1.57
C CYS A 169 -12.42 0.14 -2.19
N SER A 170 -11.44 0.89 -2.69
CA SER A 170 -11.61 2.28 -3.15
C SER A 170 -11.14 2.43 -4.61
N PRO A 171 -11.76 1.73 -5.58
CA PRO A 171 -11.32 1.78 -6.98
C PRO A 171 -11.35 3.19 -7.59
N GLU A 172 -12.19 4.09 -7.06
CA GLU A 172 -12.34 5.47 -7.53
C GLU A 172 -11.13 6.37 -7.29
N ILE A 173 -10.25 6.02 -6.34
CA ILE A 173 -9.00 6.75 -6.10
C ILE A 173 -7.83 6.20 -6.92
N LEU A 174 -8.02 5.08 -7.62
CA LEU A 174 -7.00 4.45 -8.45
C LEU A 174 -6.97 5.12 -9.82
N ILE A 175 -5.77 5.28 -10.37
CA ILE A 175 -5.56 5.96 -11.65
C ILE A 175 -5.78 5.02 -12.83
N LEU A 176 -5.31 3.77 -12.72
CA LEU A 176 -5.52 2.76 -13.75
C LEU A 176 -6.93 2.18 -13.65
N PRO A 177 -7.59 1.90 -14.80
CA PRO A 177 -8.95 1.35 -14.83
C PRO A 177 -8.92 -0.16 -14.54
N PHE A 178 -8.65 -0.52 -13.29
CA PHE A 178 -8.74 -1.90 -12.83
C PHE A 178 -10.18 -2.39 -12.89
N ASP A 179 -10.41 -3.54 -13.52
CA ASP A 179 -11.70 -4.18 -13.48
C ASP A 179 -11.92 -4.93 -12.15
N LYS A 180 -13.18 -5.24 -11.86
CA LYS A 180 -13.57 -5.90 -10.60
C LYS A 180 -12.87 -7.24 -10.39
N GLN A 181 -12.60 -8.00 -11.46
CA GLN A 181 -11.95 -9.30 -11.34
C GLN A 181 -10.48 -9.13 -10.98
N THR A 182 -9.82 -8.09 -11.49
CA THR A 182 -8.43 -7.77 -11.14
C THR A 182 -8.30 -7.35 -9.69
N LEU A 183 -9.18 -6.45 -9.22
CA LEU A 183 -9.22 -6.06 -7.81
C LEU A 183 -9.54 -7.24 -6.88
N GLN A 184 -10.41 -8.17 -7.32
CA GLN A 184 -10.67 -9.39 -6.59
C GLN A 184 -9.42 -10.29 -6.46
N GLU A 185 -8.50 -10.29 -7.43
CA GLU A 185 -7.25 -11.04 -7.28
C GLU A 185 -6.27 -10.39 -6.28
N TYR A 186 -6.28 -9.05 -6.14
CA TYR A 186 -5.59 -8.38 -5.03
C TYR A 186 -6.20 -8.77 -3.68
N ASP A 187 -7.54 -8.73 -3.56
CA ASP A 187 -8.24 -9.18 -2.35
C ASP A 187 -7.94 -10.65 -2.03
N ASN A 188 -7.95 -11.51 -3.03
CA ASN A 188 -7.61 -12.92 -2.87
C ASN A 188 -6.17 -13.12 -2.37
N LEU A 189 -5.23 -12.26 -2.76
CA LEU A 189 -3.85 -12.28 -2.26
C LEU A 189 -3.77 -11.87 -0.79
N LEU A 190 -4.46 -10.79 -0.43
CA LEU A 190 -4.50 -10.28 0.94
C LEU A 190 -5.03 -11.33 1.94
N ASN A 191 -6.02 -12.11 1.52
CA ASN A 191 -6.63 -13.15 2.34
C ASN A 191 -5.75 -14.39 2.59
N ILE A 192 -4.62 -14.55 1.89
CA ILE A 192 -3.66 -15.65 2.12
C ILE A 192 -2.87 -15.42 3.41
N GLY A 193 -2.57 -14.16 3.73
CA GLY A 193 -1.76 -13.79 4.89
C GLY A 193 -0.28 -14.23 4.81
N ASP A 194 0.27 -14.45 3.62
CA ASP A 194 1.70 -14.78 3.47
C ASP A 194 2.56 -13.52 3.62
N LYS A 195 3.18 -13.39 4.80
CA LYS A 195 4.08 -12.29 5.17
C LYS A 195 5.28 -12.10 4.24
N ASN A 196 5.60 -13.07 3.39
CA ASN A 196 6.74 -12.97 2.49
C ASN A 196 6.42 -12.19 1.19
N ILE A 197 5.13 -11.98 0.89
CA ILE A 197 4.72 -11.23 -0.30
C ILE A 197 5.13 -9.75 -0.11
N PRO A 198 5.88 -9.14 -1.06
CA PRO A 198 6.27 -7.74 -0.98
C PRO A 198 5.06 -6.80 -1.14
N GLU A 199 4.41 -6.44 -0.03
CA GLU A 199 3.23 -5.57 -0.06
C GLU A 199 3.52 -4.19 -0.64
N ASP A 200 4.74 -3.66 -0.49
CA ASP A 200 5.12 -2.39 -1.12
C ASP A 200 4.97 -2.44 -2.65
N ASN A 201 5.36 -3.56 -3.27
CA ASN A 201 5.19 -3.75 -4.71
C ASN A 201 3.71 -3.81 -5.10
N LEU A 202 2.87 -4.43 -4.27
CA LEU A 202 1.43 -4.47 -4.51
C LEU A 202 0.81 -3.08 -4.37
N ILE A 203 1.17 -2.31 -3.34
CA ILE A 203 0.69 -0.93 -3.16
C ILE A 203 1.16 -0.04 -4.32
N HIS A 204 2.43 -0.10 -4.70
CA HIS A 204 2.95 0.68 -5.84
C HIS A 204 2.27 0.31 -7.16
N SER A 205 1.90 -0.96 -7.34
CA SER A 205 1.19 -1.39 -8.53
C SER A 205 -0.23 -0.82 -8.63
N LEU A 206 -0.93 -0.66 -7.49
CA LEU A 206 -2.24 0.02 -7.44
C LEU A 206 -2.10 1.55 -7.57
N ALA A 207 -1.00 2.12 -7.07
CA ALA A 207 -0.67 3.54 -7.17
C ALA A 207 -0.14 3.97 -8.55
N SER A 208 0.09 3.02 -9.46
CA SER A 208 0.75 3.28 -10.73
C SER A 208 -0.10 4.12 -11.68
N ASN A 209 0.55 5.01 -12.42
CA ASN A 209 -0.11 5.83 -13.45
C ASN A 209 -0.11 5.17 -14.85
N TYR A 210 0.68 4.12 -15.03
CA TYR A 210 0.85 3.42 -16.30
C TYR A 210 0.89 1.92 -16.07
N TRP A 211 0.22 1.15 -16.93
CA TRP A 211 0.18 -0.30 -16.83
C TRP A 211 1.55 -0.97 -16.85
N ARG A 212 2.52 -0.43 -17.60
CA ARG A 212 3.90 -0.96 -17.62
C ARG A 212 4.58 -0.90 -16.25
N PHE A 213 4.29 0.12 -15.44
CA PHE A 213 4.85 0.25 -14.09
C PHE A 213 4.10 -0.66 -13.12
N CYS A 214 2.78 -0.71 -13.22
CA CYS A 214 1.94 -1.67 -12.48
C CYS A 214 2.42 -3.11 -12.71
N TYR A 215 2.56 -3.50 -13.97
CA TYR A 215 3.11 -4.79 -14.39
C TYR A 215 4.48 -5.06 -13.75
N PHE A 216 5.38 -4.09 -13.82
CA PHE A 216 6.75 -4.28 -13.37
C PHE A 216 6.85 -4.45 -11.86
N ASP A 217 6.08 -3.69 -11.08
CA ASP A 217 6.03 -3.86 -9.63
C ASP A 217 5.46 -5.22 -9.24
N ILE A 218 4.43 -5.71 -9.89
CA ILE A 218 3.88 -7.06 -9.62
C ILE A 218 4.87 -8.15 -10.09
N TYR A 219 5.51 -7.98 -11.24
CA TYR A 219 6.50 -8.92 -11.76
C TYR A 219 7.68 -9.10 -10.80
N ARG A 220 8.14 -8.03 -10.12
CA ARG A 220 9.21 -8.11 -9.11
C ARG A 220 8.90 -9.06 -7.96
N CYS A 221 7.62 -9.24 -7.60
CA CYS A 221 7.21 -10.26 -6.64
C CYS A 221 7.54 -11.68 -7.15
N ILE A 222 7.33 -11.94 -8.44
CA ILE A 222 7.68 -13.22 -9.05
C ILE A 222 9.21 -13.37 -9.19
N GLU A 223 9.91 -12.30 -9.59
CA GLU A 223 11.37 -12.28 -9.73
C GLU A 223 12.08 -12.62 -8.41
N ARG A 224 11.54 -12.18 -7.27
CA ARG A 224 12.04 -12.55 -5.93
C ARG A 224 12.05 -14.06 -5.70
N LEU A 225 11.21 -14.82 -6.41
CA LEU A 225 11.15 -16.28 -6.31
C LEU A 225 12.12 -17.00 -7.25
N TYR A 226 12.85 -16.31 -8.14
CA TYR A 226 13.72 -16.96 -9.14
C TYR A 226 14.80 -17.83 -8.52
N VAL A 227 15.48 -17.33 -7.47
CA VAL A 227 16.50 -18.09 -6.74
C VAL A 227 15.89 -19.37 -6.16
N LEU A 228 14.71 -19.26 -5.56
CA LEU A 228 14.02 -20.39 -4.93
C LEU A 228 13.54 -21.40 -5.95
N GLY A 229 12.99 -20.95 -7.08
CA GLY A 229 12.64 -21.81 -8.20
C GLY A 229 13.84 -22.58 -8.74
N TRP A 230 14.99 -21.90 -8.90
CA TRP A 230 16.23 -22.53 -9.37
C TRP A 230 16.75 -23.60 -8.40
N VAL A 231 16.87 -23.27 -7.10
CA VAL A 231 17.33 -24.24 -6.09
C VAL A 231 16.36 -25.41 -5.96
N HIS A 232 15.06 -25.16 -6.02
CA HIS A 232 14.04 -26.20 -5.97
C HIS A 232 14.16 -27.14 -7.20
N ASN A 233 14.26 -26.59 -8.41
CA ASN A 233 14.48 -27.38 -9.63
C ASN A 233 15.76 -28.21 -9.54
N PHE A 234 16.86 -27.62 -9.07
CA PHE A 234 18.14 -28.30 -8.89
C PHE A 234 18.03 -29.45 -7.87
N LYS A 235 17.35 -29.23 -6.75
CA LYS A 235 17.08 -30.28 -5.74
C LYS A 235 16.29 -31.44 -6.33
N THR A 236 15.21 -31.15 -7.05
CA THR A 236 14.35 -32.15 -7.68
C THR A 236 15.11 -32.98 -8.71
N ASN A 237 15.90 -32.34 -9.58
CA ASN A 237 16.68 -33.03 -10.62
C ASN A 237 17.80 -33.91 -10.05
N LEU A 238 18.38 -33.55 -8.92
CA LEU A 238 19.40 -34.37 -8.25
C LEU A 238 18.82 -35.45 -7.32
N ALA A 239 17.49 -35.49 -7.14
CA ALA A 239 16.83 -36.32 -6.12
C ALA A 239 17.49 -36.18 -4.74
N SER A 240 17.98 -34.96 -4.42
CA SER A 240 18.75 -34.73 -3.21
C SER A 240 17.85 -34.74 -1.97
N SER A 241 18.27 -35.47 -0.94
CA SER A 241 17.61 -35.45 0.37
C SER A 241 17.92 -34.19 1.19
N LEU A 242 18.85 -33.35 0.72
CA LEU A 242 19.25 -32.13 1.45
C LEU A 242 18.09 -31.13 1.54
N PRO A 243 17.93 -30.42 2.68
CA PRO A 243 17.08 -29.24 2.78
C PRO A 243 17.46 -28.17 1.74
N ILE A 244 16.47 -27.38 1.29
CA ILE A 244 16.69 -26.33 0.28
C ILE A 244 17.66 -25.25 0.78
N ALA A 245 17.61 -24.90 2.06
CA ALA A 245 18.52 -23.91 2.65
C ALA A 245 19.99 -24.37 2.62
N ASP A 246 20.25 -25.64 2.91
CA ASP A 246 21.61 -26.23 2.86
C ASP A 246 22.11 -26.28 1.42
N LEU A 247 21.23 -26.67 0.49
CA LEU A 247 21.57 -26.71 -0.93
C LEU A 247 21.85 -25.30 -1.49
N HIS A 248 21.04 -24.31 -1.13
CA HIS A 248 21.27 -22.92 -1.46
C HIS A 248 22.63 -22.43 -0.94
N SER A 249 22.97 -22.76 0.32
CA SER A 249 24.25 -22.35 0.91
C SER A 249 25.45 -22.94 0.17
N VAL A 250 25.41 -24.24 -0.14
CA VAL A 250 26.46 -24.94 -0.90
C VAL A 250 26.58 -24.38 -2.32
N LEU A 251 25.45 -24.10 -2.98
CA LEU A 251 25.42 -23.53 -4.32
C LEU A 251 25.97 -22.09 -4.32
N LYS A 252 25.66 -21.30 -3.29
CA LYS A 252 26.14 -19.92 -3.13
C LYS A 252 27.65 -19.89 -2.97
N GLU A 253 28.18 -20.73 -2.09
CA GLU A 253 29.61 -20.83 -1.80
C GLU A 253 30.42 -21.32 -3.01
N LYS A 254 29.91 -22.32 -3.75
CA LYS A 254 30.67 -22.98 -4.82
C LYS A 254 30.45 -22.41 -6.22
N TYR A 255 29.29 -21.82 -6.51
CA TYR A 255 28.87 -21.50 -7.88
C TYR A 255 28.44 -20.05 -8.10
N ASN A 256 28.59 -19.17 -7.10
CA ASN A 256 28.24 -17.75 -7.17
C ASN A 256 26.80 -17.55 -7.71
N ILE A 257 25.80 -17.91 -6.89
CA ILE A 257 24.37 -17.92 -7.24
C ILE A 257 23.88 -16.66 -7.95
N LYS A 258 24.39 -15.46 -7.61
CA LYS A 258 23.98 -14.22 -8.30
C LYS A 258 24.25 -14.28 -9.80
N ALA A 259 25.44 -14.76 -10.19
CA ALA A 259 25.75 -15.01 -11.60
C ALA A 259 24.87 -16.11 -12.18
N GLY A 260 24.62 -17.20 -11.46
CA GLY A 260 23.76 -18.30 -11.93
C GLY A 260 22.29 -17.89 -12.16
N VAL A 261 21.72 -17.04 -11.29
CA VAL A 261 20.33 -16.58 -11.37
C VAL A 261 20.13 -15.58 -12.52
N GLU A 262 21.08 -14.64 -12.69
CA GLU A 262 21.09 -13.70 -13.81
C GLU A 262 21.28 -14.41 -15.16
N ILE A 263 22.10 -15.46 -15.22
CA ILE A 263 22.33 -16.23 -16.45
C ILE A 263 21.10 -17.08 -16.84
N HIS A 264 20.18 -17.35 -15.91
CA HIS A 264 19.10 -18.32 -16.06
C HIS A 264 17.69 -17.76 -15.82
N GLU A 265 17.48 -16.44 -15.90
CA GLU A 265 16.15 -15.81 -15.70
C GLU A 265 15.03 -16.48 -16.50
N ASN A 266 15.24 -16.69 -17.80
CA ASN A 266 14.23 -17.29 -18.69
C ASN A 266 13.88 -18.73 -18.27
N THR A 267 14.87 -19.52 -17.87
CA THR A 267 14.64 -20.89 -17.37
C THR A 267 13.99 -20.90 -15.98
N ASN A 268 14.22 -19.87 -15.16
CA ASN A 268 13.63 -19.76 -13.82
C ASN A 268 12.14 -19.40 -13.91
N ILE A 269 11.77 -18.43 -14.75
CA ILE A 269 10.36 -18.10 -14.98
C ILE A 269 9.61 -19.25 -15.66
N GLU A 270 10.24 -19.91 -16.63
CA GLU A 270 9.71 -21.14 -17.25
C GLU A 270 9.40 -22.19 -16.19
N TYR A 271 10.36 -22.46 -15.29
CA TYR A 271 10.16 -23.43 -14.23
C TYR A 271 9.03 -23.02 -13.28
N LEU A 272 9.03 -21.79 -12.77
CA LEU A 272 7.98 -21.30 -11.87
C LEU A 272 6.60 -21.41 -12.50
N PHE A 273 6.46 -21.05 -13.78
CA PHE A 273 5.17 -21.11 -14.47
C PHE A 273 4.75 -22.53 -14.82
N SER A 274 5.71 -23.46 -14.97
CA SER A 274 5.40 -24.90 -15.12
C SER A 274 4.74 -25.51 -13.87
N LEU A 275 4.92 -24.90 -12.70
CA LEU A 275 4.28 -25.32 -11.45
C LEU A 275 2.82 -24.85 -11.33
N LEU A 276 2.40 -23.89 -12.14
CA LEU A 276 1.06 -23.31 -12.06
C LEU A 276 0.00 -24.29 -12.59
N PRO A 277 -1.17 -24.38 -11.94
CA PRO A 277 -2.27 -25.20 -12.41
C PRO A 277 -2.87 -24.64 -13.71
N PRO A 278 -3.52 -25.48 -14.54
CA PRO A 278 -4.16 -25.05 -15.79
C PRO A 278 -5.14 -23.89 -15.61
N SER A 279 -5.85 -23.82 -14.49
CA SER A 279 -6.80 -22.73 -14.19
C SER A 279 -6.15 -21.34 -14.15
N ILE A 280 -4.90 -21.25 -13.69
CA ILE A 280 -4.13 -19.99 -13.68
C ILE A 280 -3.51 -19.76 -15.05
N ASN A 281 -2.89 -20.80 -15.62
CA ASN A 281 -2.23 -20.73 -16.92
C ASN A 281 -3.17 -20.25 -18.04
N ASN A 282 -4.42 -20.70 -18.04
CA ASN A 282 -5.39 -20.34 -19.07
C ASN A 282 -5.87 -18.88 -18.98
N ILE A 283 -5.60 -18.15 -17.89
CA ILE A 283 -5.97 -16.72 -17.76
C ILE A 283 -5.35 -15.89 -18.89
N LEU A 284 -4.11 -16.22 -19.28
CA LEU A 284 -3.31 -15.44 -20.24
C LEU A 284 -3.59 -15.80 -21.72
N ASP A 285 -4.35 -16.88 -21.97
CA ASP A 285 -4.65 -17.37 -23.32
C ASP A 285 -5.24 -16.30 -24.27
N PRO A 286 -6.17 -15.42 -23.82
CA PRO A 286 -6.77 -14.42 -24.70
C PRO A 286 -5.80 -13.35 -25.21
N VAL A 287 -4.63 -13.18 -24.57
CA VAL A 287 -3.71 -12.06 -24.86
C VAL A 287 -2.34 -12.51 -25.38
N ARG A 288 -1.93 -13.75 -25.12
CA ARG A 288 -0.58 -14.24 -25.49
C ARG A 288 -0.42 -14.63 -26.96
N ASN A 289 -1.48 -14.60 -27.78
CA ASN A 289 -1.45 -14.90 -29.22
C ASN A 289 -0.70 -16.21 -29.56
N GLY A 290 -0.93 -17.27 -28.79
CA GLY A 290 -0.30 -18.58 -28.97
C GLY A 290 1.16 -18.69 -28.49
N LYS A 291 1.80 -17.59 -28.06
CA LYS A 291 3.13 -17.64 -27.39
C LYS A 291 3.00 -18.39 -26.07
N ARG A 292 4.04 -19.11 -25.66
CA ARG A 292 4.13 -19.68 -24.30
C ARG A 292 4.03 -18.58 -23.23
N GLN A 293 3.44 -18.89 -22.07
CA GLN A 293 3.20 -17.91 -21.01
C GLN A 293 4.49 -17.27 -20.50
N ASP A 294 5.48 -18.10 -20.18
CA ASP A 294 6.81 -17.69 -19.72
C ASP A 294 7.46 -16.71 -20.70
N ASN A 295 7.58 -17.12 -21.97
CA ASN A 295 8.10 -16.27 -23.04
C ASN A 295 7.33 -14.96 -23.23
N TYR A 296 5.98 -14.98 -23.12
CA TYR A 296 5.18 -13.76 -23.31
C TYR A 296 5.42 -12.74 -22.19
N ILE A 297 5.37 -13.19 -20.93
CA ILE A 297 5.62 -12.34 -19.77
C ILE A 297 7.07 -11.84 -19.77
N TYR A 298 8.05 -12.73 -20.00
CA TYR A 298 9.45 -12.33 -20.05
C TYR A 298 9.74 -11.33 -21.18
N HIS A 299 9.09 -11.50 -22.34
CA HIS A 299 9.16 -10.53 -23.45
C HIS A 299 8.64 -9.15 -23.04
N LEU A 300 7.48 -9.07 -22.38
CA LEU A 300 6.94 -7.79 -21.88
C LEU A 300 7.90 -7.13 -20.89
N ARG A 301 8.47 -7.89 -19.95
CA ARG A 301 9.50 -7.39 -19.01
C ARG A 301 10.69 -6.81 -19.76
N ASN A 302 11.20 -7.50 -20.77
CA ASN A 302 12.36 -7.04 -21.54
C ASN A 302 12.08 -5.76 -22.32
N ILE A 303 10.88 -5.60 -22.90
CA ILE A 303 10.52 -4.34 -23.56
C ILE A 303 10.51 -3.19 -22.56
N ILE A 304 9.90 -3.40 -21.38
CA ILE A 304 9.77 -2.36 -20.34
C ILE A 304 11.14 -1.95 -19.78
N VAL A 305 12.02 -2.92 -19.47
CA VAL A 305 13.32 -2.65 -18.85
C VAL A 305 14.32 -2.02 -19.82
N HIS A 306 14.35 -2.48 -21.07
CA HIS A 306 15.39 -2.07 -22.02
C HIS A 306 14.99 -0.90 -22.91
N PHE A 307 13.84 -0.25 -22.67
CA PHE A 307 13.32 0.88 -23.46
C PHE A 307 13.52 0.67 -24.97
N GLN A 308 13.24 -0.54 -25.43
CA GLN A 308 13.53 -0.91 -26.81
C GLN A 308 12.60 -0.15 -27.77
N LYS A 309 12.95 -0.13 -29.06
CA LYS A 309 12.16 0.47 -30.16
C LYS A 309 10.71 -0.05 -30.30
N ASN A 310 10.28 -0.95 -29.42
CA ASN A 310 8.99 -1.62 -29.42
C ASN A 310 8.01 -1.03 -28.38
N GLU A 311 8.21 0.23 -27.93
CA GLU A 311 7.21 0.90 -27.05
C GLU A 311 5.80 0.89 -27.66
N ALA A 312 5.69 0.99 -28.99
CA ALA A 312 4.43 0.87 -29.71
C ALA A 312 3.70 -0.47 -29.44
N GLU A 313 4.43 -1.56 -29.12
CA GLU A 313 3.81 -2.83 -28.70
C GLU A 313 3.09 -2.66 -27.36
N LEU A 314 3.71 -2.01 -26.37
CA LEU A 314 3.10 -1.76 -25.06
C LEU A 314 1.90 -0.81 -25.18
N GLU A 315 2.01 0.23 -26.01
CA GLU A 315 0.93 1.19 -26.27
C GLU A 315 -0.27 0.55 -26.98
N SER A 316 -0.05 -0.55 -27.70
CA SER A 316 -1.13 -1.29 -28.37
C SER A 316 -1.94 -2.20 -27.44
N ILE A 317 -1.44 -2.47 -26.23
CA ILE A 317 -2.13 -3.32 -25.25
C ILE A 317 -3.22 -2.49 -24.58
N THR A 318 -4.47 -2.90 -24.76
CA THR A 318 -5.65 -2.24 -24.18
C THR A 318 -5.76 -2.46 -22.68
N ASP A 319 -6.51 -1.60 -21.98
CA ASP A 319 -6.79 -1.75 -20.54
C ASP A 319 -7.34 -3.14 -20.17
N THR A 320 -8.23 -3.69 -21.00
CA THR A 320 -8.78 -5.04 -20.80
C THR A 320 -7.71 -6.12 -20.88
N GLN A 321 -6.77 -6.00 -21.83
CA GLN A 321 -5.67 -6.94 -21.96
C GLN A 321 -4.67 -6.79 -20.80
N TRP A 322 -4.39 -5.57 -20.37
CA TRP A 322 -3.57 -5.32 -19.19
C TRP A 322 -4.17 -5.94 -17.93
N ASN A 323 -5.47 -5.75 -17.69
CA ASN A 323 -6.17 -6.41 -16.60
C ASN A 323 -6.00 -7.95 -16.63
N ILE A 324 -6.07 -8.59 -17.80
CA ILE A 324 -5.82 -10.03 -17.95
C ILE A 324 -4.38 -10.40 -17.54
N ILE A 325 -3.39 -9.63 -18.00
CA ILE A 325 -1.97 -9.84 -17.67
C ILE A 325 -1.75 -9.69 -16.16
N ILE A 326 -2.27 -8.61 -15.57
CA ILE A 326 -2.14 -8.34 -14.13
C ILE A 326 -2.80 -9.46 -13.31
N ARG A 327 -4.02 -9.89 -13.67
CA ARG A 327 -4.68 -11.02 -13.01
C ARG A 327 -3.84 -12.29 -13.02
N PHE A 328 -3.28 -12.64 -14.18
CA PHE A 328 -2.41 -13.81 -14.28
C PHE A 328 -1.23 -13.72 -13.30
N LEU A 329 -0.56 -12.57 -13.22
CA LEU A 329 0.58 -12.39 -12.32
C LEU A 329 0.16 -12.47 -10.84
N LEU A 330 -0.94 -11.82 -10.47
CA LEU A 330 -1.48 -11.86 -9.10
C LEU A 330 -1.87 -13.30 -8.69
N SER A 331 -2.56 -14.02 -9.58
CA SER A 331 -2.89 -15.44 -9.37
C SER A 331 -1.64 -16.31 -9.24
N ALA A 332 -0.61 -16.05 -10.05
CA ALA A 332 0.66 -16.76 -9.97
C ALA A 332 1.37 -16.50 -8.63
N ILE A 333 1.42 -15.25 -8.17
CA ILE A 333 1.95 -14.88 -6.84
C ILE A 333 1.20 -15.64 -5.75
N ARG A 334 -0.15 -15.62 -5.79
CA ARG A 334 -1.01 -16.31 -4.81
C ARG A 334 -0.71 -17.79 -4.71
N TYR A 335 -0.39 -18.42 -5.83
CA TYR A 335 -0.09 -19.84 -5.86
C TYR A 335 1.35 -20.17 -5.45
N LEU A 336 2.33 -19.41 -5.93
CA LEU A 336 3.75 -19.70 -5.76
C LEU A 336 4.25 -19.35 -4.35
N TYR A 337 3.79 -18.26 -3.75
CA TYR A 337 4.28 -17.83 -2.44
C TYR A 337 4.05 -18.87 -1.32
N PRO A 338 2.83 -19.44 -1.15
CA PRO A 338 2.62 -20.50 -0.17
C PRO A 338 3.49 -21.74 -0.41
N MET A 339 3.79 -22.05 -1.67
CA MET A 339 4.66 -23.17 -2.04
C MET A 339 6.12 -22.94 -1.60
N PHE A 340 6.59 -21.69 -1.68
CA PHE A 340 7.96 -21.33 -1.34
C PHE A 340 8.13 -20.68 0.05
N GLY A 341 7.05 -20.37 0.75
CA GLY A 341 7.06 -19.54 1.97
C GLY A 341 7.90 -20.10 3.12
N THR A 342 7.98 -21.42 3.24
CA THR A 342 8.85 -22.07 4.24
C THR A 342 10.34 -21.93 3.89
N TYR A 343 10.67 -21.85 2.60
CA TYR A 343 12.05 -21.67 2.14
C TYR A 343 12.49 -20.21 2.22
N ILE A 344 11.59 -19.25 1.98
CA ILE A 344 11.90 -17.81 2.10
C ILE A 344 12.41 -17.49 3.51
N ASN A 345 11.74 -17.98 4.55
CA ASN A 345 12.14 -17.78 5.95
C ASN A 345 13.44 -18.52 6.33
N ALA A 346 13.86 -19.51 5.54
CA ALA A 346 15.06 -20.30 5.80
C ALA A 346 16.29 -19.77 5.04
N LEU A 347 16.10 -18.82 4.11
CA LEU A 347 17.20 -18.12 3.47
C LEU A 347 17.69 -16.99 4.39
N PRO A 348 19.00 -16.79 4.55
CA PRO A 348 19.51 -15.64 5.29
C PRO A 348 19.09 -14.36 4.59
N ASP A 349 18.64 -13.36 5.36
CA ASP A 349 18.45 -12.00 4.87
C ASP A 349 19.80 -11.50 4.30
N GLU A 350 19.82 -11.09 3.03
CA GLU A 350 21.00 -10.52 2.38
C GLU A 350 21.12 -9.01 2.61
#